data_AF-A0A1S1QCI1-F1
#
_entry.id   AF-A0A1S1QCI1-F1
#
_cell.length_a   1.000
_cell.length_b   1.000
_cell.length_c   1.000
_cell.angle_alpha   90.00
_cell.angle_beta   90.00
_cell.angle_gamma   90.00
#
_symmetry.space_group_name_H-M   'P 1'
#
loop_
_entity.id
_entity.type
_entity.pdbx_description
1 polymer ?
#
loop_
_entity_poly.entity_id
_entity_poly.type
_entity_poly.pdbx_seq_one_letter_code
_entity_poly.pdbx_strand_id
1 'polypeptide(L)'
;MAATATAAGLDAEVPSAPGWRVRDLVTHTGRVHRWAASYVRTGNPSPVDIEGDGLPAVPDDALLGWFRHGHAALVDALDGADPGVSCWTLWSGAPSPLAFWARRQAHETAVHRVDAELALAASRRAGAAGAEGTAPVGRPPSVRPGFGADGIDELLTGFYARRHRGLVSPEPVALVVRCADTEAGWTIRIGPDAREVSRQTVATTTIATDADADADADCTIRGTASDLYLFLWNRRDAGGIEVVGDDSVLALWRDRARIT
;
A
#
# COMPACT_ATOMS: atom_id res chain seq x y z
N MET A 1 0.40 -12.64 6.83
CA MET A 1 -0.16 -12.92 5.49
C MET A 1 -0.39 -14.41 5.27
N ALA A 2 0.64 -15.27 5.16
CA ALA A 2 0.45 -16.70 4.85
C ALA A 2 -0.54 -17.44 5.78
N ALA A 3 -0.46 -17.22 7.09
CA ALA A 3 -1.41 -17.80 8.05
C ALA A 3 -2.85 -17.31 7.82
N THR A 4 -3.03 -16.01 7.54
CA THR A 4 -4.33 -15.42 7.20
C THR A 4 -4.88 -15.98 5.89
N ALA A 5 -4.03 -16.16 4.87
CA ALA A 5 -4.41 -16.74 3.60
C ALA A 5 -4.84 -18.21 3.74
N THR A 6 -4.13 -18.99 4.57
CA THR A 6 -4.57 -20.34 4.95
C THR A 6 -5.94 -20.33 5.60
N ALA A 7 -6.15 -19.45 6.59
CA ALA A 7 -7.43 -19.36 7.30
C ALA A 7 -8.59 -18.88 6.43
N ALA A 8 -8.32 -18.03 5.42
CA ALA A 8 -9.34 -17.54 4.50
C ALA A 8 -9.78 -18.64 3.51
N GLY A 9 -8.86 -19.52 3.12
CA GLY A 9 -9.02 -20.47 2.02
C GLY A 9 -8.61 -19.85 0.68
N LEU A 10 -7.97 -20.63 -0.19
CA LEU A 10 -7.44 -20.16 -1.49
C LEU A 10 -8.52 -19.64 -2.45
N ASP A 11 -9.77 -20.07 -2.28
CA ASP A 11 -10.90 -19.67 -3.11
C ASP A 11 -11.68 -18.47 -2.58
N ALA A 12 -11.34 -17.96 -1.40
CA ALA A 12 -11.99 -16.77 -0.88
C ALA A 12 -11.71 -15.57 -1.79
N GLU A 13 -12.77 -14.80 -2.09
CA GLU A 13 -12.67 -13.56 -2.84
C GLU A 13 -11.93 -12.49 -2.01
N VAL A 14 -11.21 -11.61 -2.69
CA VAL A 14 -10.49 -10.49 -2.08
C VAL A 14 -11.26 -9.19 -2.35
N PRO A 15 -12.03 -8.66 -1.38
CA PRO A 15 -12.93 -7.53 -1.65
C PRO A 15 -12.22 -6.25 -2.10
N SER A 16 -10.98 -6.04 -1.67
CA SER A 16 -10.14 -4.89 -2.05
C SER A 16 -9.49 -5.02 -3.43
N ALA A 17 -9.56 -6.21 -4.05
CA ALA A 17 -9.06 -6.49 -5.39
C ALA A 17 -10.12 -7.31 -6.17
N PRO A 18 -11.17 -6.65 -6.71
CA PRO A 18 -12.25 -7.33 -7.40
C PRO A 18 -11.75 -8.26 -8.52
N GLY A 19 -12.28 -9.48 -8.57
CA GLY A 19 -11.87 -10.52 -9.50
C GLY A 19 -10.71 -11.40 -9.00
N TRP A 20 -10.02 -11.02 -7.92
CA TRP A 20 -8.98 -11.85 -7.32
C TRP A 20 -9.55 -12.77 -6.24
N ARG A 21 -8.98 -13.97 -6.18
CA ARG A 21 -9.06 -14.89 -5.05
C ARG A 21 -7.77 -14.83 -4.23
N VAL A 22 -7.80 -15.42 -3.03
CA VAL A 22 -6.60 -15.51 -2.16
C VAL A 22 -5.43 -16.21 -2.87
N ARG A 23 -5.68 -17.20 -3.75
CA ARG A 23 -4.63 -17.80 -4.59
C ARG A 23 -3.92 -16.79 -5.50
N ASP A 24 -4.65 -15.85 -6.07
CA ASP A 24 -4.11 -14.82 -6.98
C ASP A 24 -3.27 -13.83 -6.17
N LEU A 25 -3.79 -13.42 -5.01
CA LEU A 25 -3.08 -12.56 -4.06
C LEU A 25 -1.75 -13.18 -3.61
N VAL A 26 -1.74 -14.45 -3.21
CA VAL A 26 -0.53 -15.16 -2.76
C VAL A 26 0.45 -15.36 -3.93
N THR A 27 -0.07 -15.69 -5.12
CA THR A 27 0.76 -15.84 -6.33
C THR A 27 1.44 -14.52 -6.70
N HIS A 28 0.67 -13.44 -6.81
CA HIS A 28 1.16 -12.09 -7.11
C HIS A 28 2.25 -11.67 -6.14
N THR A 29 1.96 -11.66 -4.83
CA THR A 29 2.94 -11.20 -3.84
C THR A 29 4.19 -12.08 -3.82
N GLY A 30 4.05 -13.40 -4.01
CA GLY A 30 5.19 -14.29 -4.11
C GLY A 30 6.05 -14.08 -5.37
N ARG A 31 5.48 -13.61 -6.48
CA ARG A 31 6.22 -13.17 -7.67
C ARG A 31 6.94 -11.85 -7.40
N VAL A 32 6.26 -10.88 -6.80
CA VAL A 32 6.84 -9.57 -6.44
C VAL A 32 8.04 -9.74 -5.49
N HIS A 33 7.96 -10.62 -4.49
CA HIS A 33 9.09 -10.93 -3.61
C HIS A 33 10.30 -11.44 -4.38
N ARG A 34 10.10 -12.37 -5.32
CA ARG A 34 11.19 -12.93 -6.14
C ARG A 34 11.79 -11.90 -7.08
N TRP A 35 10.95 -11.08 -7.68
CA TRP A 35 11.33 -10.00 -8.59
C TRP A 35 12.18 -8.94 -7.88
N ALA A 36 11.71 -8.43 -6.73
CA ALA A 36 12.49 -7.48 -5.92
C ALA A 36 13.82 -8.08 -5.46
N ALA A 37 13.80 -9.32 -4.97
CA ALA A 37 14.99 -9.99 -4.51
C ALA A 37 15.99 -10.28 -5.64
N SER A 38 15.52 -10.44 -6.89
CA SER A 38 16.38 -10.56 -8.06
C SER A 38 17.23 -9.31 -8.27
N TYR A 39 16.64 -8.10 -8.24
CA TYR A 39 17.41 -6.86 -8.41
C TYR A 39 18.50 -6.70 -7.35
N VAL A 40 18.15 -6.96 -6.09
CA VAL A 40 19.07 -6.82 -4.97
C VAL A 40 20.22 -7.82 -5.07
N ARG A 41 19.95 -9.09 -5.45
CA ARG A 41 21.00 -10.11 -5.57
C ARG A 41 21.92 -9.91 -6.77
N THR A 42 21.38 -9.46 -7.91
CA THR A 42 22.16 -9.42 -9.16
C THR A 42 22.70 -8.04 -9.48
N GLY A 43 22.26 -6.99 -8.79
CA GLY A 43 22.61 -5.62 -9.14
C GLY A 43 22.05 -5.19 -10.51
N ASN A 44 20.96 -5.80 -10.99
CA ASN A 44 20.47 -5.54 -12.35
C ASN A 44 20.00 -4.07 -12.45
N PRO A 45 20.58 -3.25 -13.35
CA PRO A 45 20.24 -1.83 -13.47
C PRO A 45 19.04 -1.56 -14.39
N SER A 46 18.50 -2.59 -15.06
CA SER A 46 17.45 -2.44 -16.07
C SER A 46 16.13 -3.07 -15.61
N PRO A 47 14.97 -2.43 -15.87
CA PRO A 47 13.68 -3.01 -15.53
C PRO A 47 13.46 -4.32 -16.28
N VAL A 48 12.92 -5.31 -15.56
CA VAL A 48 12.41 -6.59 -16.08
C VAL A 48 10.95 -6.75 -15.68
N ASP A 49 10.15 -7.32 -16.58
CA ASP A 49 8.72 -7.52 -16.36
C ASP A 49 8.45 -8.63 -15.33
N ILE A 50 7.49 -8.39 -14.44
CA ILE A 50 7.04 -9.39 -13.45
C ILE A 50 6.28 -10.53 -14.14
N GLU A 51 5.43 -10.20 -15.12
CA GLU A 51 4.58 -11.15 -15.84
C GLU A 51 5.36 -12.07 -16.81
N GLY A 52 6.64 -11.78 -17.03
CA GLY A 52 7.56 -12.53 -17.87
C GLY A 52 8.59 -13.37 -17.10
N ASP A 53 8.40 -13.60 -15.79
CA ASP A 53 9.37 -14.32 -14.95
C ASP A 53 9.62 -15.79 -15.36
N GLY A 54 8.80 -16.32 -16.26
CA GLY A 54 8.89 -17.68 -16.78
C GLY A 54 8.65 -18.75 -15.71
N LEU A 55 8.16 -18.36 -14.53
CA LEU A 55 7.93 -19.30 -13.44
C LEU A 55 6.70 -20.16 -13.78
N PRO A 56 6.83 -21.50 -13.65
CA PRO A 56 5.70 -22.39 -13.89
C PRO A 56 4.58 -22.11 -12.89
N ALA A 57 3.35 -22.40 -13.31
CA ALA A 57 2.21 -22.38 -12.40
C ALA A 57 2.49 -23.29 -11.19
N VAL A 58 2.25 -22.76 -9.99
CA VAL A 58 2.46 -23.50 -8.75
C VAL A 58 1.16 -24.20 -8.38
N PRO A 59 1.17 -25.53 -8.14
CA PRO A 59 -0.01 -26.24 -7.66
C PRO A 59 -0.54 -25.66 -6.35
N ASP A 60 -1.86 -25.69 -6.17
CA ASP A 60 -2.55 -25.09 -5.01
C ASP A 60 -2.02 -25.62 -3.65
N ASP A 61 -1.73 -26.91 -3.56
CA ASP A 61 -1.21 -27.57 -2.35
C ASP A 61 0.22 -27.12 -1.99
N ALA A 62 1.00 -26.68 -2.97
CA ALA A 62 2.36 -26.16 -2.79
C ALA A 62 2.42 -24.62 -2.67
N LEU A 63 1.36 -23.90 -3.05
CA LEU A 63 1.36 -22.44 -3.23
C LEU A 63 1.79 -21.66 -1.98
N LEU A 64 1.26 -22.00 -0.81
CA LEU A 64 1.62 -21.32 0.44
C LEU A 64 3.06 -21.62 0.88
N GLY A 65 3.59 -22.81 0.56
CA GLY A 65 5.01 -23.14 0.77
C GLY A 65 5.91 -22.31 -0.15
N TRP A 66 5.55 -22.24 -1.43
CA TRP A 66 6.24 -21.42 -2.43
C TRP A 66 6.25 -19.94 -2.06
N PHE A 67 5.14 -19.40 -1.55
CA PHE A 67 5.08 -18.02 -1.03
C PHE A 67 6.06 -17.80 0.13
N ARG A 68 6.03 -18.69 1.14
CA ARG A 68 6.93 -18.58 2.31
C ARG A 68 8.40 -18.63 1.91
N HIS A 69 8.76 -19.49 0.97
CA HIS A 69 10.13 -19.58 0.45
C HIS A 69 10.54 -18.30 -0.30
N GLY A 70 9.63 -17.72 -1.09
CA GLY A 70 9.88 -16.45 -1.78
C GLY A 70 10.10 -15.30 -0.81
N HIS A 71 9.27 -15.22 0.23
CA HIS A 71 9.42 -14.23 1.29
C HIS A 71 10.74 -14.37 2.04
N ALA A 72 11.11 -15.59 2.45
CA ALA A 72 12.40 -15.85 3.12
C ALA A 72 13.57 -15.44 2.21
N ALA A 73 13.56 -15.82 0.94
CA ALA A 73 14.61 -15.46 -0.01
C ALA A 73 14.70 -13.94 -0.29
N LEU A 74 13.60 -13.20 -0.15
CA LEU A 74 13.62 -11.75 -0.19
C LEU A 74 14.28 -11.16 1.06
N VAL A 75 13.90 -11.64 2.24
CA VAL A 75 14.50 -11.19 3.51
C VAL A 75 16.00 -11.46 3.51
N ASP A 76 16.42 -12.67 3.13
CA ASP A 76 17.84 -13.04 3.03
C ASP A 76 18.60 -12.15 2.04
N ALA A 77 17.99 -11.82 0.90
CA ALA A 77 18.59 -10.95 -0.10
C ALA A 77 18.77 -9.52 0.42
N LEU A 78 17.79 -8.98 1.16
CA LEU A 78 17.87 -7.63 1.72
C LEU A 78 18.86 -7.56 2.90
N ASP A 79 18.88 -8.57 3.76
CA ASP A 79 19.76 -8.62 4.94
C ASP A 79 21.23 -8.87 4.56
N GLY A 80 21.46 -9.71 3.55
CA GLY A 80 22.80 -10.09 3.09
C GLY A 80 23.38 -9.19 1.98
N ALA A 81 22.65 -8.18 1.49
CA ALA A 81 23.14 -7.33 0.41
C ALA A 81 24.29 -6.41 0.83
N ASP A 82 25.19 -6.12 -0.10
CA ASP A 82 26.14 -5.02 0.05
C ASP A 82 25.37 -3.69 0.20
N PRO A 83 25.61 -2.88 1.25
CA PRO A 83 24.99 -1.56 1.40
C PRO A 83 25.18 -0.62 0.20
N GLY A 84 26.24 -0.84 -0.58
CA GLY A 84 26.56 -0.13 -1.82
C GLY A 84 25.96 -0.75 -3.09
N VAL A 85 25.08 -1.76 -2.99
CA VAL A 85 24.46 -2.38 -4.17
C VAL A 85 23.76 -1.33 -5.03
N SER A 86 24.06 -1.36 -6.32
CA SER A 86 23.37 -0.56 -7.32
C SER A 86 22.49 -1.45 -8.16
N CYS A 87 21.19 -1.15 -8.23
CA CYS A 87 20.22 -1.84 -9.06
C CYS A 87 19.07 -0.91 -9.41
N TRP A 88 18.22 -1.36 -10.33
CA TRP A 88 17.04 -0.63 -10.74
C TRP A 88 16.03 -0.48 -9.59
N THR A 89 15.30 0.64 -9.58
CA THR A 89 14.18 0.94 -8.68
C THR A 89 13.02 1.54 -9.48
N LEU A 90 11.78 1.41 -8.99
CA LEU A 90 10.60 1.96 -9.68
C LEU A 90 10.65 3.49 -9.82
N TRP A 91 11.27 4.16 -8.85
CA TRP A 91 11.54 5.59 -8.88
C TRP A 91 12.86 5.92 -8.19
N SER A 92 13.42 7.06 -8.57
CA SER A 92 14.62 7.66 -7.97
C SER A 92 14.28 8.43 -6.69
N GLY A 93 15.27 8.69 -5.83
CA GLY A 93 15.15 9.58 -4.67
C GLY A 93 15.22 8.90 -3.31
N ALA A 94 15.28 7.56 -3.28
CA ALA A 94 15.66 6.83 -2.07
C ALA A 94 17.17 6.99 -1.77
N PRO A 95 17.61 6.88 -0.50
CA PRO A 95 19.03 6.98 -0.14
C PRO A 95 19.93 5.95 -0.83
N SER A 96 19.41 4.76 -1.08
CA SER A 96 20.06 3.72 -1.89
C SER A 96 19.01 2.76 -2.48
N PRO A 97 19.35 1.98 -3.52
CA PRO A 97 18.47 0.91 -4.02
C PRO A 97 18.12 -0.13 -2.96
N LEU A 98 19.03 -0.43 -2.04
CA LEU A 98 18.75 -1.34 -0.92
C LEU A 98 17.67 -0.77 0.01
N ALA A 99 17.80 0.50 0.41
CA ALA A 99 16.80 1.16 1.26
C ALA A 99 15.43 1.26 0.55
N PHE A 100 15.45 1.50 -0.76
CA PHE A 100 14.25 1.50 -1.60
C PHE A 100 13.53 0.16 -1.56
N TRP A 101 14.22 -0.93 -1.92
CA TRP A 101 13.59 -2.25 -2.02
C TRP A 101 13.12 -2.76 -0.67
N ALA A 102 13.86 -2.48 0.41
CA ALA A 102 13.41 -2.79 1.77
C ALA A 102 12.09 -2.07 2.11
N ARG A 103 12.01 -0.75 1.87
CA ARG A 103 10.81 0.06 2.12
C ARG A 103 9.63 -0.40 1.26
N ARG A 104 9.80 -0.51 -0.06
CA ARG A 104 8.75 -0.91 -1.00
C ARG A 104 8.19 -2.28 -0.69
N GLN A 105 9.05 -3.26 -0.40
CA GLN A 105 8.59 -4.63 -0.09
C GLN A 105 7.92 -4.75 1.28
N ALA A 106 8.29 -3.91 2.25
CA ALA A 106 7.59 -3.84 3.52
C ALA A 106 6.15 -3.34 3.31
N HIS A 107 5.94 -2.28 2.52
CA HIS A 107 4.61 -1.75 2.20
C HIS A 107 3.79 -2.68 1.32
N GLU A 108 4.40 -3.30 0.31
CA GLU A 108 3.76 -4.31 -0.53
C GLU A 108 3.18 -5.45 0.31
N THR A 109 4.03 -6.00 1.18
CA THR A 109 3.65 -7.11 2.07
C THR A 109 2.59 -6.66 3.08
N ALA A 110 2.63 -5.41 3.55
CA ALA A 110 1.66 -4.89 4.50
C ALA A 110 0.27 -4.69 3.86
N VAL A 111 0.18 -4.10 2.67
CA VAL A 111 -1.09 -3.91 1.95
C VAL A 111 -1.70 -5.27 1.59
N HIS A 112 -0.91 -6.21 1.06
CA HIS A 112 -1.43 -7.53 0.70
C HIS A 112 -1.71 -8.44 1.91
N ARG A 113 -1.08 -8.20 3.06
CA ARG A 113 -1.55 -8.77 4.33
C ARG A 113 -2.96 -8.28 4.66
N VAL A 114 -3.22 -6.97 4.52
CA VAL A 114 -4.55 -6.39 4.76
C VAL A 114 -5.57 -6.97 3.79
N ASP A 115 -5.22 -7.14 2.51
CA ASP A 115 -6.08 -7.79 1.52
C ASP A 115 -6.49 -9.22 1.95
N ALA A 116 -5.54 -10.00 2.48
CA ALA A 116 -5.82 -11.34 3.03
C ALA A 116 -6.71 -11.30 4.29
N GLU A 117 -6.54 -10.28 5.16
CA GLU A 117 -7.38 -10.09 6.35
C GLU A 117 -8.82 -9.71 5.99
N LEU A 118 -8.99 -8.88 4.96
CA LEU A 118 -10.31 -8.52 4.41
C LEU A 118 -10.99 -9.74 3.76
N ALA A 119 -10.23 -10.56 3.01
CA ALA A 119 -10.74 -11.80 2.42
C ALA A 119 -11.19 -12.80 3.50
N LEU A 120 -10.39 -12.99 4.56
CA LEU A 120 -10.78 -13.81 5.71
C LEU A 120 -12.07 -13.30 6.38
N ALA A 121 -12.17 -11.99 6.61
CA ALA A 121 -13.36 -11.40 7.22
C ALA A 121 -14.60 -11.57 6.33
N ALA A 122 -14.46 -11.47 5.00
CA ALA A 122 -15.54 -11.70 4.06
C ALA A 122 -15.96 -13.18 4.00
N SER A 123 -14.99 -14.10 3.92
CA SER A 123 -15.20 -15.55 3.93
C SER A 123 -15.97 -16.00 5.19
N ARG A 124 -15.58 -15.48 6.37
CA ARG A 124 -16.31 -15.70 7.64
C ARG A 124 -17.74 -15.18 7.61
N ARG A 125 -17.96 -13.96 7.08
CA ARG A 125 -19.30 -13.38 6.94
C ARG A 125 -20.20 -14.19 6.00
N ALA A 126 -19.63 -14.82 4.99
CA ALA A 126 -20.33 -15.68 4.04
C ALA A 126 -20.59 -17.11 4.56
N GLY A 127 -20.07 -17.50 5.74
CA GLY A 127 -20.26 -18.84 6.30
C GLY A 127 -19.57 -19.95 5.52
N ALA A 128 -18.48 -19.65 4.81
CA ALA A 128 -17.76 -20.63 4.00
C ALA A 128 -17.10 -21.74 4.85
N ALA A 129 -17.22 -22.99 4.39
CA ALA A 129 -16.60 -24.15 5.04
C ALA A 129 -15.07 -24.02 5.07
N GLY A 130 -14.46 -24.22 6.25
CA GLY A 130 -13.03 -24.00 6.48
C GLY A 130 -12.69 -22.69 7.20
N ALA A 131 -13.64 -21.75 7.32
CA ALA A 131 -13.52 -20.59 8.19
C ALA A 131 -13.81 -20.95 9.68
N GLU A 132 -13.33 -22.11 10.13
CA GLU A 132 -13.52 -22.59 11.50
C GLU A 132 -12.77 -21.68 12.48
N GLY A 133 -13.54 -20.93 13.28
CA GLY A 133 -13.02 -20.13 14.37
C GLY A 133 -14.10 -19.24 14.96
N THR A 134 -14.47 -19.52 16.21
CA THR A 134 -15.36 -18.72 17.07
C THR A 134 -14.76 -17.37 17.50
N ALA A 135 -13.65 -16.95 16.88
CA ALA A 135 -13.04 -15.66 17.17
C ALA A 135 -13.96 -14.54 16.64
N PRO A 136 -14.20 -13.47 17.43
CA PRO A 136 -14.98 -12.32 16.96
C PRO A 136 -14.47 -11.85 15.59
N VAL A 137 -15.35 -11.25 14.78
CA VAL A 137 -14.93 -10.47 13.60
C VAL A 137 -13.82 -9.55 14.09
N GLY A 138 -12.59 -9.86 13.69
CA GLY A 138 -11.40 -9.37 14.38
C GLY A 138 -11.34 -7.85 14.37
N ARG A 139 -10.48 -7.29 15.22
CA ARG A 139 -10.07 -5.88 15.11
C ARG A 139 -9.79 -5.56 13.63
N PRO A 140 -10.31 -4.45 13.08
CA PRO A 140 -10.06 -4.07 11.69
C PRO A 140 -8.54 -4.05 11.41
N PRO A 141 -8.11 -4.39 10.19
CA PRO A 141 -6.71 -4.34 9.82
C PRO A 141 -6.09 -3.00 10.18
N SER A 142 -4.90 -3.03 10.76
CA SER A 142 -4.15 -1.82 11.12
C SER A 142 -2.65 -1.98 10.89
N VAL A 143 -1.96 -0.85 10.86
CA VAL A 143 -0.50 -0.75 10.85
C VAL A 143 -0.03 0.15 11.99
N ARG A 144 1.26 0.10 12.33
CA ARG A 144 1.82 1.02 13.34
C ARG A 144 1.81 2.47 12.80
N PRO A 145 1.59 3.50 13.64
CA PRO A 145 1.48 4.88 13.18
C PRO A 145 2.64 5.35 12.30
N GLY A 146 3.89 5.17 12.75
CA GLY A 146 5.07 5.55 11.96
C GLY A 146 5.20 4.80 10.64
N PHE A 147 4.76 3.55 10.57
CA PHE A 147 4.73 2.78 9.32
C PHE A 147 3.64 3.29 8.39
N GLY A 148 2.45 3.60 8.91
CA GLY A 148 1.36 4.21 8.13
C GLY A 148 1.78 5.56 7.54
N ALA A 149 2.40 6.43 8.35
CA ALA A 149 2.90 7.72 7.90
C ALA A 149 3.99 7.57 6.82
N ASP A 150 4.94 6.64 7.00
CA ASP A 150 5.94 6.34 5.96
C ASP A 150 5.31 5.81 4.66
N GLY A 151 4.26 5.00 4.76
CA GLY A 151 3.55 4.46 3.61
C GLY A 151 2.69 5.48 2.87
N ILE A 152 2.11 6.45 3.58
CA ILE A 152 1.44 7.61 2.96
C ILE A 152 2.47 8.43 2.18
N ASP A 153 3.62 8.71 2.80
CA ASP A 153 4.71 9.42 2.15
C ASP A 153 5.17 8.72 0.87
N GLU A 154 5.36 7.40 0.91
CA GLU A 154 5.77 6.62 -0.25
C GLU A 154 4.72 6.64 -1.36
N LEU A 155 3.45 6.50 -0.99
CA LEU A 155 2.34 6.52 -1.93
C LEU A 155 2.26 7.86 -2.67
N LEU A 156 2.27 8.96 -1.91
CA LEU A 156 2.14 10.29 -2.48
C LEU A 156 3.39 10.69 -3.26
N THR A 157 4.58 10.56 -2.66
CA THR A 157 5.84 11.05 -3.27
C THR A 157 6.45 10.08 -4.30
N GLY A 158 6.19 8.78 -4.17
CA GLY A 158 6.71 7.76 -5.08
C GLY A 158 5.78 7.52 -6.27
N PHE A 159 4.55 7.05 -5.99
CA PHE A 159 3.60 6.67 -7.04
C PHE A 159 2.91 7.86 -7.70
N TYR A 160 2.47 8.88 -6.94
CA TYR A 160 1.61 9.93 -7.48
C TYR A 160 2.31 11.23 -7.87
N ALA A 161 3.45 11.59 -7.26
CA ALA A 161 4.21 12.80 -7.60
C ALA A 161 4.86 12.74 -9.01
N ARG A 162 5.00 11.54 -9.60
CA ARG A 162 5.54 11.35 -10.95
C ARG A 162 4.42 11.30 -11.99
N ARG A 163 4.74 11.32 -13.29
CA ARG A 163 3.75 11.23 -14.40
C ARG A 163 2.92 9.93 -14.29
N HIS A 164 1.79 10.03 -13.61
CA HIS A 164 0.80 8.99 -13.38
C HIS A 164 -0.37 9.26 -14.34
N ARG A 165 -0.73 8.26 -15.14
CA ARG A 165 -1.76 8.42 -16.17
C ARG A 165 -3.19 8.36 -15.62
N GLY A 166 -3.37 7.79 -14.43
CA GLY A 166 -4.72 7.53 -13.87
C GLY A 166 -5.30 8.69 -13.05
N LEU A 167 -4.48 9.35 -12.24
CA LEU A 167 -4.91 10.39 -11.29
C LEU A 167 -4.65 11.75 -11.93
N VAL A 168 -5.69 12.34 -12.50
CA VAL A 168 -5.69 13.66 -13.14
C VAL A 168 -7.01 14.36 -12.84
N SER A 169 -6.98 15.68 -12.77
CA SER A 169 -8.17 16.52 -12.60
C SER A 169 -8.16 17.65 -13.63
N PRO A 170 -9.19 17.82 -14.47
CA PRO A 170 -9.26 18.94 -15.42
C PRO A 170 -9.17 20.30 -14.74
N GLU A 171 -9.89 20.44 -13.62
CA GLU A 171 -9.78 21.59 -12.72
C GLU A 171 -8.82 21.22 -11.58
N PRO A 172 -7.71 21.95 -11.38
CA PRO A 172 -6.76 21.62 -10.34
C PRO A 172 -7.40 21.61 -8.95
N VAL A 173 -7.17 20.54 -8.19
CA VAL A 173 -7.65 20.40 -6.81
C VAL A 173 -6.51 20.05 -5.87
N ALA A 174 -6.62 20.45 -4.60
CA ALA A 174 -5.68 20.18 -3.52
C ALA A 174 -6.32 19.29 -2.44
N LEU A 175 -5.70 18.12 -2.21
CA LEU A 175 -6.03 17.23 -1.10
C LEU A 175 -4.95 17.33 -0.02
N VAL A 176 -5.36 17.67 1.20
CA VAL A 176 -4.52 17.67 2.39
C VAL A 176 -4.78 16.42 3.22
N VAL A 177 -3.70 15.79 3.69
CA VAL A 177 -3.71 14.63 4.58
C VAL A 177 -3.01 14.99 5.88
N ARG A 178 -3.67 14.82 7.03
CA ARG A 178 -3.14 15.12 8.36
C ARG A 178 -3.27 13.92 9.29
N CYS A 179 -2.15 13.40 9.77
CA CYS A 179 -2.18 12.36 10.80
C CYS A 179 -2.54 12.97 12.16
N ALA A 180 -3.42 12.31 12.90
CA ALA A 180 -3.82 12.72 14.26
C ALA A 180 -2.91 12.13 15.36
N ASP A 181 -2.12 11.11 15.04
CA ASP A 181 -1.28 10.33 15.95
C ASP A 181 0.23 10.39 15.59
N THR A 182 0.59 11.24 14.63
CA THR A 182 1.97 11.58 14.26
C THR A 182 2.02 13.04 13.80
N GLU A 183 3.20 13.65 13.78
CA GLU A 183 3.39 15.02 13.26
C GLU A 183 3.38 15.11 11.73
N ALA A 184 3.03 14.04 11.02
CA ALA A 184 3.15 13.98 9.57
C ALA A 184 1.90 14.53 8.87
N GLY A 185 2.12 15.35 7.84
CA GLY A 185 1.09 15.80 6.93
C GLY A 185 1.61 15.95 5.50
N TRP A 186 0.70 15.92 4.54
CA TRP A 186 1.00 16.11 3.12
C TRP A 186 -0.07 16.93 2.44
N THR A 187 0.32 17.63 1.38
CA THR A 187 -0.60 18.20 0.40
C THR A 187 -0.27 17.61 -0.96
N ILE A 188 -1.27 17.09 -1.66
CA ILE A 188 -1.16 16.72 -3.07
C ILE A 188 -2.07 17.64 -3.89
N ARG A 189 -1.46 18.38 -4.82
CA ARG A 189 -2.18 19.14 -5.86
C ARG A 189 -2.29 18.27 -7.10
N ILE A 190 -3.51 18.06 -7.59
CA ILE A 190 -3.83 17.20 -8.73
C ILE A 190 -4.34 18.10 -9.84
N GLY A 191 -3.54 18.28 -10.90
CA GLY A 191 -3.93 18.99 -12.12
C GLY A 191 -4.17 18.05 -13.31
N PRO A 192 -4.38 18.62 -14.51
CA PRO A 192 -4.65 17.83 -15.71
C PRO A 192 -3.41 17.04 -16.16
N ASP A 193 -2.22 17.59 -15.97
CA ASP A 193 -0.96 17.01 -16.45
C ASP A 193 0.02 16.63 -15.34
N ALA A 194 -0.07 17.31 -14.20
CA ALA A 194 0.91 17.23 -13.11
C ALA A 194 0.25 16.91 -11.77
N ARG A 195 1.03 16.27 -10.90
CA ARG A 195 0.78 16.22 -9.47
C ARG A 195 1.97 16.84 -8.76
N GLU A 196 1.69 17.66 -7.76
CA GLU A 196 2.73 18.22 -6.89
C GLU A 196 2.44 17.76 -5.46
N VAL A 197 3.46 17.21 -4.81
CA VAL A 197 3.35 16.72 -3.44
C VAL A 197 4.33 17.47 -2.57
N SER A 198 3.83 18.06 -1.48
CA SER A 198 4.63 18.64 -0.41
C SER A 198 4.37 17.90 0.89
N ARG A 199 5.44 17.62 1.64
CA ARG A 199 5.36 17.08 3.00
C ARG A 199 5.47 18.23 4.00
N GLN A 200 4.64 18.20 5.04
CA GLN A 200 4.70 19.12 6.16
C GLN A 200 4.91 18.34 7.46
N THR A 201 5.59 18.97 8.41
CA THR A 201 5.61 18.55 9.82
C THR A 201 4.68 19.48 10.57
N VAL A 202 3.64 18.94 11.19
CA VAL A 202 2.59 19.69 11.89
C VAL A 202 2.69 19.39 13.39
N ALA A 203 2.78 20.42 14.22
CA ALA A 203 2.95 20.25 15.66
C ALA A 203 1.68 19.65 16.31
N THR A 204 1.83 18.54 17.03
CA THR A 204 0.71 17.80 17.65
C THR A 204 -0.07 18.60 18.71
N THR A 205 0.52 19.66 19.27
CA THR A 205 0.06 20.34 20.49
C THR A 205 -0.80 21.59 20.29
N THR A 206 -1.05 22.00 19.05
CA THR A 206 -1.91 23.15 18.78
C THR A 206 -3.08 22.72 17.92
N ILE A 207 -4.25 22.61 18.55
CA ILE A 207 -5.55 22.91 17.90
C ILE A 207 -5.60 24.43 17.60
N ALA A 208 -4.48 25.02 17.15
CA ALA A 208 -4.57 26.24 16.38
C ALA A 208 -5.19 25.75 15.09
N THR A 209 -6.29 26.38 14.69
CA THR A 209 -6.85 26.21 13.37
C THR A 209 -5.72 26.37 12.36
N ASP A 210 -5.20 25.26 11.83
CA ASP A 210 -4.34 25.18 10.64
C ASP A 210 -5.07 25.71 9.38
N ALA A 211 -6.06 26.59 9.57
CA ALA A 211 -6.84 27.24 8.54
C ALA A 211 -5.94 28.02 7.58
N ASP A 212 -4.79 28.54 8.02
CA ASP A 212 -3.81 29.19 7.13
C ASP A 212 -2.94 28.19 6.35
N ALA A 213 -2.61 27.02 6.93
CA ALA A 213 -1.81 25.99 6.25
C ALA A 213 -2.65 25.15 5.27
N ASP A 214 -3.95 25.04 5.54
CA ASP A 214 -4.95 24.35 4.73
C ASP A 214 -5.82 25.36 3.93
N ALA A 215 -5.51 26.67 3.94
CA ALA A 215 -6.33 27.72 3.32
C ALA A 215 -6.59 27.49 1.82
N ASP A 216 -5.61 26.89 1.14
CA ASP A 216 -5.66 26.58 -0.29
C ASP A 216 -6.09 25.12 -0.56
N ALA A 217 -6.63 24.42 0.44
CA ALA A 217 -7.09 23.03 0.29
C ALA A 217 -8.55 22.98 -0.14
N ASP A 218 -8.83 22.27 -1.23
CA ASP A 218 -10.21 21.94 -1.60
C ASP A 218 -10.79 20.88 -0.67
N CYS A 219 -9.95 19.94 -0.20
CA CYS A 219 -10.35 18.91 0.75
C CYS A 219 -9.21 18.58 1.73
N THR A 220 -9.54 18.41 3.01
CA THR A 220 -8.65 17.98 4.07
C THR A 220 -9.19 16.72 4.74
N ILE A 221 -8.37 15.68 4.84
CA ILE A 221 -8.66 14.47 5.61
C ILE A 221 -7.78 14.36 6.85
N ARG A 222 -8.39 14.05 8.00
CA ARG A 222 -7.70 13.89 9.29
C ARG A 222 -8.08 12.57 9.94
N GLY A 223 -7.09 11.86 10.50
CA GLY A 223 -7.31 10.56 11.12
C GLY A 223 -6.00 9.92 11.57
N THR A 224 -6.04 8.71 12.13
CA THR A 224 -4.80 8.00 12.48
C THR A 224 -4.01 7.69 11.21
N ALA A 225 -2.67 7.65 11.30
CA ALA A 225 -1.82 7.32 10.17
C ALA A 225 -2.15 5.94 9.58
N SER A 226 -2.59 4.99 10.41
CA SER A 226 -3.07 3.69 9.95
C SER A 226 -4.34 3.81 9.11
N ASP A 227 -5.32 4.58 9.57
CA ASP A 227 -6.60 4.74 8.90
C ASP A 227 -6.44 5.48 7.56
N LEU A 228 -5.67 6.58 7.56
CA LEU A 228 -5.36 7.34 6.36
C LEU A 228 -4.57 6.52 5.35
N TYR A 229 -3.57 5.74 5.79
CA TYR A 229 -2.79 4.87 4.92
C TYR A 229 -3.68 3.83 4.21
N LEU A 230 -4.52 3.11 4.98
CA LEU A 230 -5.41 2.11 4.40
C LEU A 230 -6.52 2.74 3.56
N PHE A 231 -6.97 3.95 3.90
CA PHE A 231 -7.90 4.71 3.07
C PHE A 231 -7.24 5.11 1.75
N LEU A 232 -6.05 5.70 1.74
CA LEU A 232 -5.43 6.14 0.49
C LEU A 232 -5.10 4.95 -0.44
N TRP A 233 -4.85 3.77 0.12
CA TRP A 233 -4.72 2.51 -0.63
C TRP A 233 -6.05 1.85 -1.04
N ASN A 234 -7.21 2.44 -0.73
CA ASN A 234 -8.55 1.89 -1.01
C ASN A 234 -8.88 0.56 -0.32
N ARG A 235 -8.33 0.30 0.87
CA ARG A 235 -8.57 -0.92 1.68
C ARG A 235 -9.62 -0.74 2.79
N ARG A 236 -10.16 0.47 2.94
CA ARG A 236 -11.26 0.79 3.86
C ARG A 236 -12.06 1.99 3.38
N ASP A 237 -13.25 2.20 3.92
CA ASP A 237 -14.04 3.43 3.74
C ASP A 237 -13.49 4.60 4.59
N ALA A 238 -14.14 5.77 4.47
CA ALA A 238 -13.81 6.98 5.23
C ALA A 238 -14.32 6.95 6.67
N GLY A 239 -14.91 5.85 7.16
CA GLY A 239 -15.42 5.76 8.52
C GLY A 239 -14.32 6.03 9.54
N GLY A 240 -14.56 6.99 10.43
CA GLY A 240 -13.59 7.44 11.44
C GLY A 240 -12.50 8.38 10.93
N ILE A 241 -12.54 8.79 9.66
CA ILE A 241 -11.70 9.85 9.09
C ILE A 241 -12.55 11.12 9.04
N GLU A 242 -12.05 12.18 9.66
CA GLU A 242 -12.63 13.52 9.53
C GLU A 242 -12.36 14.04 8.12
N VAL A 243 -13.40 14.59 7.47
CA VAL A 243 -13.31 15.19 6.14
C VAL A 243 -13.84 16.61 6.23
N VAL A 244 -13.07 17.57 5.72
CA VAL A 244 -13.41 18.99 5.67
C VAL A 244 -13.21 19.48 4.23
N GLY A 245 -14.17 20.22 3.68
CA GLY A 245 -14.11 20.75 2.32
C GLY A 245 -14.96 19.95 1.33
N ASP A 246 -14.52 19.86 0.08
CA ASP A 246 -15.23 19.23 -1.03
C ASP A 246 -14.99 17.71 -1.12
N ASP A 247 -16.03 16.93 -0.82
CA ASP A 247 -16.02 15.46 -0.93
C ASP A 247 -15.77 14.95 -2.36
N SER A 248 -15.99 15.78 -3.39
CA SER A 248 -15.73 15.41 -4.78
C SER A 248 -14.25 15.06 -5.02
N VAL A 249 -13.33 15.66 -4.24
CA VAL A 249 -11.90 15.36 -4.27
C VAL A 249 -11.60 13.93 -3.78
N LEU A 250 -12.33 13.47 -2.75
CA LEU A 250 -12.21 12.09 -2.28
C LEU A 250 -12.84 11.08 -3.24
N ALA A 251 -13.95 11.45 -3.89
CA ALA A 251 -14.52 10.64 -4.95
C ALA A 251 -13.54 10.48 -6.13
N LEU A 252 -12.89 11.58 -6.55
CA LEU A 252 -11.82 11.55 -7.56
C LEU A 252 -10.68 10.62 -7.12
N TRP A 253 -10.20 10.74 -5.89
CA TRP A 253 -9.17 9.84 -5.36
C TRP A 253 -9.61 8.38 -5.43
N ARG A 254 -10.82 8.07 -4.96
CA ARG A 254 -11.37 6.71 -4.91
C ARG A 254 -11.53 6.06 -6.27
N ASP A 255 -11.89 6.84 -7.27
CA ASP A 255 -12.05 6.38 -8.64
C ASP A 255 -10.69 6.18 -9.32
N ARG A 256 -9.76 7.14 -9.16
CA ARG A 256 -8.57 7.28 -10.01
C ARG A 256 -7.24 6.86 -9.38
N ALA A 257 -7.14 6.88 -8.06
CA ALA A 257 -5.92 6.55 -7.33
C ALA A 257 -5.82 5.03 -7.10
N ARG A 258 -5.62 4.28 -8.20
CA ARG A 258 -5.49 2.81 -8.20
C ARG A 258 -4.10 2.42 -8.66
N ILE A 259 -3.34 1.80 -7.77
CA ILE A 259 -2.10 1.09 -8.09
C ILE A 259 -2.45 -0.39 -8.21
N THR A 260 -2.30 -0.93 -9.42
CA THR A 260 -2.54 -2.33 -9.77
C THR A 260 -1.21 -3.02 -10.01
#